data_AF-A0AAE3FSW0-F1
#
_entry.id   AF-A0AAE3FSW0-F1
#
_cell.length_a   1.000
_cell.length_b   1.000
_cell.length_c   1.000
_cell.angle_alpha   90.00
_cell.angle_beta   90.00
_cell.angle_gamma   90.00
#
_symmetry.space_group_name_H-M   'P 1'
#
loop_
_entity.id
_entity.type
_entity.pdbx_description
1 polymer ?
#
loop_
_entity_poly.entity_id
_entity_poly.type
_entity_poly.pdbx_seq_one_letter_code
_entity_poly.pdbx_strand_id
1 'polypeptide(L)' 'MTDNEHTATTEGDSESTELCAQCGASIDTSEWHPVVADDGADGEFQLYPFCDETCREEWE' A
#
# COMPACT_ATOMS: atom_id res chain seq x y z
N MET A 1 -24.05 -29.74 24.55
CA MET A 1 -24.80 -28.59 24.02
C MET A 1 -24.41 -27.38 24.85
N THR A 2 -23.28 -26.75 24.55
CA THR A 2 -23.05 -25.33 24.82
C THR A 2 -22.13 -24.85 23.72
N ASP A 3 -22.61 -23.78 23.13
CA ASP A 3 -22.14 -23.00 22.02
C ASP A 3 -20.67 -22.58 22.13
N ASN A 4 -19.93 -22.69 21.03
CA ASN A 4 -18.57 -22.17 20.93
C ASN A 4 -18.49 -21.24 19.70
N GLU A 5 -19.39 -20.27 19.62
CA GLU A 5 -19.32 -19.13 18.72
C GLU A 5 -18.07 -18.29 19.05
N HIS A 6 -16.96 -18.58 18.38
CA HIS A 6 -15.88 -17.61 18.20
C HIS A 6 -16.31 -16.60 17.13
N THR A 7 -17.23 -15.70 17.48
CA THR A 7 -17.42 -14.45 16.75
C THR A 7 -16.69 -13.34 17.48
N ALA A 8 -15.39 -13.25 17.23
CA ALA A 8 -14.67 -12.00 17.36
C ALA A 8 -14.20 -11.63 15.95
N THR A 9 -15.11 -10.98 15.22
CA THR A 9 -14.77 -10.10 14.11
C THR A 9 -13.84 -9.03 14.66
N THR A 10 -12.54 -9.31 14.68
CA THR A 10 -11.54 -8.26 14.90
C THR A 10 -11.28 -7.65 13.53
N GLU A 11 -12.19 -6.75 13.14
CA GLU A 11 -11.84 -5.60 12.33
C GLU A 11 -10.66 -4.91 13.02
N GLY A 12 -9.53 -4.96 12.34
CA GLY A 12 -8.23 -4.63 12.89
C GLY A 12 -7.16 -5.25 12.02
N ASP A 13 -7.44 -5.38 10.72
CA ASP A 13 -6.37 -5.42 9.76
C ASP A 13 -5.77 -4.03 9.84
N SER A 14 -4.57 -3.96 10.42
CA SER A 14 -3.72 -2.79 10.27
C SER A 14 -3.25 -2.81 8.83
N GLU A 15 -4.20 -2.60 7.91
CA GLU A 15 -3.96 -2.48 6.49
C GLU A 15 -3.11 -1.23 6.41
N SER A 16 -1.80 -1.47 6.30
CA SER A 16 -0.84 -0.43 6.00
C SER A 16 -1.27 0.05 4.63
N THR A 17 -2.20 1.01 4.62
CA THR A 17 -2.80 1.54 3.40
C THR A 17 -1.70 2.32 2.76
N GLU A 18 -1.04 1.69 1.79
CA GLU A 18 -0.02 2.33 0.99
C GLU A 18 -0.71 3.46 0.24
N LEU A 19 -0.14 4.67 0.31
CA LEU A 19 -0.69 5.82 -0.41
C LEU A 19 0.15 6.06 -1.64
N CYS A 20 -0.52 6.31 -2.77
CA CYS A 20 0.14 6.66 -4.01
C CYS A 20 0.99 7.91 -3.81
N ALA A 21 2.28 7.79 -4.11
CA ALA A 21 3.23 8.90 -3.98
C ALA A 21 2.88 10.09 -4.87
N GLN A 22 2.17 9.85 -5.99
CA GLN A 22 1.78 10.88 -6.95
C GLN A 22 0.45 11.56 -6.62
N CYS A 23 -0.62 10.79 -6.40
CA CYS A 23 -1.97 11.33 -6.23
C CYS A 23 -2.52 11.27 -4.79
N GLY A 24 -1.84 10.56 -3.89
CA GLY A 24 -2.27 10.36 -2.50
C GLY A 24 -3.47 9.42 -2.33
N ALA A 25 -3.90 8.73 -3.40
CA ALA A 25 -4.96 7.73 -3.33
C ALA A 25 -4.52 6.50 -2.52
N SER A 26 -5.46 5.87 -1.82
CA SER A 26 -5.25 4.58 -1.17
C SER A 26 -5.00 3.50 -2.21
N ILE A 27 -3.86 2.83 -2.09
CA ILE A 27 -3.47 1.68 -2.91
C ILE A 27 -4.00 0.44 -2.23
N ASP A 28 -4.65 -0.41 -3.01
CA ASP A 28 -5.10 -1.71 -2.55
C ASP A 28 -3.89 -2.65 -2.47
N THR A 29 -3.50 -3.08 -1.28
CA THR A 29 -2.32 -3.96 -1.13
C THR A 29 -2.63 -5.44 -1.40
N SER A 30 -3.89 -5.76 -1.77
CA SER A 30 -4.31 -7.10 -2.20
C SER A 30 -3.85 -7.41 -3.63
N GLU A 31 -3.69 -6.36 -4.46
CA GLU A 31 -3.23 -6.48 -5.84
C GLU A 31 -1.78 -5.97 -6.01
N TRP A 32 -1.13 -6.41 -7.09
CA TRP A 32 0.22 -5.95 -7.42
C TRP A 32 0.18 -4.55 -8.01
N HIS A 33 0.90 -3.63 -7.40
CA HIS A 33 0.95 -2.22 -7.79
C HIS A 33 2.37 -1.80 -8.22
N PRO A 34 2.48 -0.85 -9.16
CA PRO A 34 3.78 -0.31 -9.56
C PRO A 34 4.45 0.43 -8.40
N VAL A 35 5.73 0.13 -8.15
CA VAL A 35 6.57 0.79 -7.14
C VAL A 35 7.87 1.22 -7.81
N VAL A 36 8.30 2.46 -7.57
CA VAL A 36 9.61 2.95 -8.01
C VAL A 36 10.54 3.01 -6.80
N ALA A 37 11.77 2.54 -7.00
CA ALA A 37 12.84 2.73 -6.06
C ALA A 37 13.70 3.90 -6.52
N ASP A 38 13.79 4.94 -5.70
CA ASP A 38 14.72 6.04 -5.91
C ASP A 38 15.91 5.88 -4.95
N ASP A 39 17.12 5.85 -5.50
CA ASP A 39 18.32 6.03 -4.72
C ASP A 39 18.55 7.53 -4.52
N GLY A 40 18.01 8.04 -3.41
CA GLY A 40 18.20 9.43 -3.02
C GLY A 40 19.69 9.76 -2.90
N ALA A 41 20.04 11.05 -3.04
CA ALA A 41 21.42 11.52 -3.11
C ALA A 41 22.32 11.12 -1.92
N ASP A 42 21.73 10.77 -0.78
CA ASP A 42 22.41 10.32 0.44
C ASP A 42 22.55 8.80 0.55
N GLY A 43 22.18 8.05 -0.50
CA GLY A 43 22.11 6.59 -0.50
C GLY A 43 20.91 6.03 0.26
N GLU A 44 19.90 6.88 0.52
CA GLU A 44 18.64 6.45 1.11
C GLU A 44 17.76 5.86 0.01
N PHE A 45 17.45 4.57 0.15
CA PHE A 45 16.59 3.86 -0.78
C PHE A 45 15.14 4.11 -0.37
N GLN A 46 14.44 4.97 -1.10
CA GLN A 46 13.02 5.25 -0.87
C GLN A 46 12.18 4.54 -1.94
N LEU A 47 11.17 3.81 -1.47
CA LEU A 47 10.18 3.16 -2.32
C LEU A 47 8.96 4.05 -2.42
N TYR A 48 8.58 4.41 -3.63
CA TYR A 48 7.40 5.20 -3.95
C TYR A 48 6.37 4.29 -4.62
N PRO A 49 5.29 3.89 -3.92
CA PRO A 49 4.22 3.10 -4.51
C PRO A 49 3.27 3.98 -5.30
N PHE A 50 2.69 3.44 -6.38
CA PHE A 50 1.74 4.11 -7.26
C PHE A 50 0.50 3.26 -7.46
N CYS A 51 -0.67 3.90 -7.52
CA CYS A 51 -1.93 3.17 -7.75
C CYS A 51 -2.03 2.59 -9.16
N ASP A 52 -1.38 3.21 -10.14
CA ASP A 52 -1.48 2.82 -11.55
C ASP A 52 -0.21 3.24 -12.31
N GLU A 53 -0.03 2.65 -13.50
CA GLU A 53 1.05 2.99 -14.43
C GLU A 53 1.03 4.47 -14.81
N THR A 54 -0.15 5.08 -15.01
CA THR A 54 -0.29 6.51 -15.31
C THR A 54 0.32 7.39 -14.23
N CYS A 55 0.09 7.06 -12.95
CA CYS A 55 0.66 7.84 -11.84
C CYS A 55 2.17 7.70 -11.75
N ARG A 56 2.69 6.51 -12.09
CA ARG A 56 4.12 6.26 -12.21
C ARG A 56 4.72 7.08 -13.36
N GLU A 57 4.10 7.08 -14.54
CA GLU A 57 4.57 7.80 -15.73
C GLU A 57 4.57 9.33 -15.55
N GLU A 58 3.56 9.89 -14.86
CA GLU A 58 3.48 11.33 -14.56
C GLU A 58 4.50 11.79 -13.50
N TRP A 59 5.13 10.86 -12.78
CA TRP A 59 6.14 11.15 -11.77
C TRP A 59 7.56 11.18 -12.36
N GLU A 60 7.79 10.56 -13.53
CA GLU A 60 9.08 10.48 -14.24
C GLU A 60 9.45 11.78 -15.01
#